data_AF-A0AB37WE75-F1
#
_entry.id   AF-A0AB37WE75-F1
#
_cell.length_a   1.000
_cell.length_b   1.000
_cell.length_c   1.000
_cell.angle_alpha   90.00
_cell.angle_beta   90.00
_cell.angle_gamma   90.00
#
_symmetry.space_group_name_H-M   'P 1'
#
loop_
_entity.id
_entity.type
_entity.pdbx_description
1 polymer ?
#
loop_
_entity_poly.entity_id
_entity_poly.type
_entity_poly.pdbx_seq_one_letter_code
_entity_poly.pdbx_strand_id
1 'polypeptide(L)'
;MTENTSSEPASSEAPSNPPHTYDRNHPDQQEVTAILAKFNKDPLSIISLGKDGVLRTLSADRAVLDAVGLTPRLVKAFLDRVPPEYRALTPELEDVDGSKATEEELWHPDASLLPRPMSEEQKKKALAQLDLSSQQKAKAEDMDRKDTDKSDVD
;
A
#
# COMPACT_ATOMS: atom_id res chain seq x y z
N MET A 1 30.91 45.39 21.52
CA MET A 1 31.51 45.23 20.17
C MET A 1 31.87 43.76 20.06
N THR A 2 30.84 42.93 19.90
CA THR A 2 30.22 42.45 18.64
C THR A 2 30.88 41.15 18.20
N GLU A 3 30.07 40.11 18.33
CA GLU A 3 30.29 38.71 18.02
C GLU A 3 30.54 38.51 16.53
N ASN A 4 31.42 37.56 16.19
CA ASN A 4 31.77 37.26 14.82
C ASN A 4 30.85 36.14 14.30
N THR A 5 29.93 36.55 13.45
CA THR A 5 29.04 35.72 12.64
C THR A 5 29.85 35.08 11.51
N SER A 6 29.80 33.75 11.35
CA SER A 6 30.16 33.12 10.08
C SER A 6 29.22 31.95 9.83
N SER A 7 28.44 32.14 8.77
CA SER A 7 27.28 31.35 8.36
C SER A 7 27.71 30.02 7.74
N GLU A 8 27.19 28.90 8.27
CA GLU A 8 27.07 27.66 7.51
C GLU A 8 25.95 27.80 6.46
N PRO A 9 26.14 27.31 5.23
CA PRO A 9 25.10 27.36 4.21
C PRO A 9 24.01 26.34 4.53
N ALA A 10 22.76 26.82 4.57
CA ALA A 10 21.56 26.00 4.69
C ALA A 10 21.52 24.97 3.55
N SER A 11 21.75 23.70 3.90
CA SER A 11 21.40 22.60 3.03
C SER A 11 19.88 22.52 2.99
N SER A 12 19.33 22.75 1.80
CA SER A 12 17.91 22.70 1.48
C SER A 12 17.30 21.37 1.94
N GLU A 13 16.56 21.39 3.05
CA GLU A 13 15.70 20.28 3.45
C GLU A 13 14.51 20.21 2.48
N ALA A 14 14.59 19.24 1.56
CA ALA A 14 13.42 18.72 0.87
C ALA A 14 12.40 18.20 1.90
N PRO A 15 11.08 18.27 1.63
CA PRO A 15 10.07 17.87 2.60
C PRO A 15 10.27 16.40 2.99
N SER A 16 10.73 16.16 4.22
CA SER A 16 10.96 14.80 4.71
C SER A 16 9.61 14.09 4.79
N ASN A 17 9.39 13.13 3.89
CA ASN A 17 8.36 12.12 4.09
C ASN A 17 8.53 11.54 5.50
N PRO A 18 7.44 11.31 6.26
CA PRO A 18 7.55 10.72 7.58
C PRO A 18 8.38 9.43 7.50
N PRO A 19 9.31 9.20 8.45
CA PRO A 19 10.19 8.05 8.42
C PRO A 19 9.35 6.78 8.31
N HIS A 20 9.66 5.95 7.32
CA HIS A 20 9.04 4.63 7.19
C HIS A 20 9.29 3.86 8.49
N THR A 21 8.26 3.20 9.01
CA THR A 21 8.32 2.46 10.29
C THR A 21 9.19 1.20 10.22
N TYR A 22 9.76 0.89 9.05
CA TYR A 22 10.56 -0.30 8.78
C TYR A 22 11.77 0.03 7.89
N ASP A 23 12.83 -0.76 8.04
CA ASP A 23 14.04 -0.64 7.23
C ASP A 23 13.83 -1.19 5.81
N ARG A 24 13.80 -0.30 4.82
CA ARG A 24 13.63 -0.66 3.41
C ARG A 24 14.80 -1.44 2.81
N ASN A 25 15.98 -1.37 3.42
CA ASN A 25 17.17 -2.08 2.95
C ASN A 25 17.24 -3.51 3.49
N HIS A 26 16.39 -3.87 4.46
CA HIS A 26 16.31 -5.23 4.98
C HIS A 26 15.86 -6.20 3.87
N PRO A 27 16.51 -7.36 3.67
CA PRO A 27 16.18 -8.29 2.57
C PRO A 27 14.72 -8.74 2.59
N ASP A 28 14.18 -9.04 3.77
CA ASP A 28 12.76 -9.44 3.92
C ASP A 28 11.81 -8.33 3.49
N GLN A 29 12.17 -7.06 3.72
CA GLN A 29 11.37 -5.92 3.30
C GLN A 29 11.45 -5.74 1.77
N GLN A 30 12.61 -5.98 1.17
CA GLN A 30 12.69 -5.96 -0.30
C GLN A 30 11.85 -7.08 -0.93
N GLU A 31 11.84 -8.27 -0.31
CA GLU A 31 11.05 -9.41 -0.76
C GLU A 31 9.54 -9.13 -0.65
N VAL A 32 9.05 -8.61 0.49
CA VAL A 32 7.64 -8.19 0.63
C VAL A 32 7.27 -7.11 -0.39
N THR A 33 8.16 -6.16 -0.68
CA THR A 33 7.92 -5.16 -1.72
C THR A 33 7.81 -5.79 -3.11
N ALA A 34 8.69 -6.73 -3.45
CA ALA A 34 8.65 -7.44 -4.73
C ALA A 34 7.38 -8.27 -4.89
N ILE A 35 6.90 -8.90 -3.80
CA ILE A 35 5.61 -9.60 -3.76
C ILE A 35 4.47 -8.63 -4.04
N LEU A 36 4.39 -7.53 -3.28
CA LEU A 36 3.30 -6.55 -3.40
C LEU A 36 3.27 -5.82 -4.75
N ALA A 37 4.41 -5.72 -5.43
CA ALA A 37 4.52 -5.13 -6.76
C ALA A 37 3.99 -6.05 -7.87
N LYS A 38 3.99 -7.37 -7.67
CA LYS A 38 3.49 -8.36 -8.64
C LYS A 38 1.99 -8.57 -8.58
N PHE A 39 1.37 -8.24 -7.45
CA PHE A 39 -0.07 -8.43 -7.24
C PHE A 39 -0.90 -7.56 -8.19
N ASN A 40 -1.84 -8.22 -8.86
CA ASN A 40 -2.92 -7.62 -9.60
C ASN A 40 -3.84 -6.87 -8.64
N LYS A 41 -4.16 -5.62 -9.00
CA LYS A 41 -4.95 -4.71 -8.18
C LYS A 41 -6.03 -4.10 -9.05
N ASP A 42 -7.27 -4.28 -8.62
CA ASP A 42 -8.38 -3.47 -9.13
C ASP A 42 -8.49 -2.16 -8.28
N PRO A 43 -9.21 -1.13 -8.76
CA PRO A 43 -9.29 0.14 -8.04
C PRO A 43 -9.96 0.09 -6.65
N LEU A 44 -10.75 -0.94 -6.37
CA LEU A 44 -11.44 -1.16 -5.09
C LEU A 44 -10.83 -2.31 -4.28
N SER A 45 -9.70 -2.84 -4.76
CA SER A 45 -9.09 -4.02 -4.19
C SER A 45 -8.36 -3.67 -2.90
N ILE A 46 -8.27 -4.66 -2.02
CA ILE A 46 -7.56 -4.55 -0.75
C ILE A 46 -6.53 -5.65 -0.65
N ILE A 47 -5.46 -5.36 0.08
CA ILE A 47 -4.49 -6.38 0.48
C ILE A 47 -4.90 -6.87 1.87
N SER A 48 -4.96 -8.18 2.07
CA SER A 48 -5.34 -8.81 3.34
C SER A 48 -4.41 -9.96 3.66
N LEU A 49 -3.90 -9.99 4.89
CA LEU A 49 -3.18 -11.12 5.46
C LEU A 49 -4.17 -11.97 6.26
N GLY A 50 -4.33 -13.24 5.89
CA GLY A 50 -5.18 -14.18 6.63
C GLY A 50 -4.47 -14.83 7.82
N LYS A 51 -5.24 -15.44 8.72
CA LYS A 51 -4.73 -16.21 9.87
C LYS A 51 -4.02 -17.51 9.46
N ASP A 52 -4.12 -17.86 8.19
CA ASP A 52 -3.41 -18.93 7.51
C ASP A 52 -2.02 -18.50 7.00
N GLY A 53 -1.60 -17.25 7.24
CA GLY A 53 -0.31 -16.72 6.78
C GLY A 53 -0.24 -16.46 5.28
N VAL A 54 -1.38 -16.47 4.60
CA VAL A 54 -1.47 -16.18 3.17
C VAL A 54 -1.84 -14.72 2.97
N LEU A 55 -1.04 -14.02 2.18
CA LEU A 55 -1.29 -12.65 1.76
C LEU A 55 -2.06 -12.65 0.45
N ARG A 56 -3.21 -11.97 0.42
CA ARG A 56 -4.12 -11.94 -0.71
C ARG A 56 -4.40 -10.51 -1.17
N THR A 57 -4.58 -10.33 -2.46
CA THR A 57 -5.33 -9.19 -2.99
C THR A 57 -6.76 -9.63 -3.27
N LEU A 58 -7.73 -8.87 -2.76
CA LEU A 58 -9.14 -9.20 -2.81
C LEU A 58 -9.90 -8.09 -3.53
N SER A 59 -10.84 -8.45 -4.39
CA SER A 59 -11.77 -7.49 -5.00
C SER A 59 -12.74 -6.89 -3.97
N ALA A 60 -13.59 -5.96 -4.41
CA ALA A 60 -14.67 -5.41 -3.59
C ALA A 60 -15.65 -6.47 -3.05
N ASP A 61 -15.80 -7.58 -3.79
CA ASP A 61 -16.62 -8.76 -3.45
C ASP A 61 -15.86 -9.83 -2.65
N ARG A 62 -14.58 -9.58 -2.35
CA ARG A 62 -13.67 -10.52 -1.66
C ARG A 62 -13.36 -11.78 -2.47
N ALA A 63 -13.54 -11.72 -3.79
CA ALA A 63 -12.92 -12.68 -4.68
C ALA A 63 -11.40 -12.49 -4.65
N VAL A 64 -10.65 -13.59 -4.59
CA VAL A 64 -9.19 -13.57 -4.62
C VAL A 64 -8.71 -13.19 -6.02
N LEU A 65 -7.94 -12.10 -6.11
CA LEU A 65 -7.30 -11.65 -7.35
C LEU A 65 -5.89 -12.19 -7.48
N ASP A 66 -5.16 -12.22 -6.38
CA ASP A 66 -3.84 -12.82 -6.25
C ASP A 66 -3.62 -13.30 -4.82
N ALA A 67 -2.79 -14.33 -4.65
CA ALA A 67 -2.46 -14.89 -3.36
C ALA A 67 -1.02 -15.40 -3.33
N VAL A 68 -0.38 -15.29 -2.16
CA VAL A 68 0.91 -15.93 -1.89
C VAL A 68 0.99 -16.35 -0.43
N GLY A 69 1.46 -17.57 -0.21
CA GLY A 69 1.82 -18.05 1.12
C GLY A 69 3.10 -17.37 1.61
N LEU A 70 3.04 -16.69 2.76
CA LEU A 70 4.23 -16.09 3.36
C LEU A 70 4.87 -17.03 4.37
N THR A 71 6.20 -17.01 4.43
CA THR A 71 6.92 -17.60 5.57
C THR A 71 6.75 -16.71 6.81
N PRO A 72 6.91 -17.23 8.05
CA PRO A 72 6.78 -16.43 9.27
C PRO A 72 7.65 -15.16 9.27
N ARG A 73 8.87 -15.27 8.71
CA ARG A 73 9.78 -14.14 8.52
C ARG A 73 9.15 -13.02 7.67
N LEU A 74 8.52 -13.38 6.55
CA LEU A 74 7.87 -12.41 5.66
C LEU A 74 6.56 -11.89 6.22
N VAL A 75 5.83 -12.70 7.00
CA VAL A 75 4.65 -12.25 7.74
C VAL A 75 5.05 -11.14 8.71
N LYS A 76 6.08 -11.37 9.54
CA LYS A 76 6.62 -10.33 10.43
C LYS A 76 7.04 -9.08 9.67
N ALA A 77 7.77 -9.24 8.56
CA ALA A 77 8.19 -8.11 7.73
C ALA A 77 6.99 -7.32 7.15
N PHE A 78 5.91 -8.00 6.75
CA PHE A 78 4.68 -7.34 6.32
C PHE A 78 3.99 -6.59 7.48
N LEU A 79 3.89 -7.21 8.65
CA LEU A 79 3.30 -6.58 9.85
C LEU A 79 4.10 -5.37 10.34
N ASP A 80 5.43 -5.34 10.16
CA ASP A 80 6.28 -4.17 10.46
C ASP A 80 5.91 -2.93 9.60
N ARG A 81 5.16 -3.11 8.50
CA ARG A 81 4.66 -2.00 7.63
C ARG A 81 3.31 -1.43 8.08
N VAL A 82 2.60 -2.18 8.90
CA VAL A 82 1.27 -1.81 9.37
C VAL A 82 1.44 -0.91 10.61
N PRO A 83 0.62 0.14 10.78
CA PRO A 83 0.70 0.96 11.98
C PRO A 83 0.57 0.13 13.27
N PRO A 84 1.35 0.42 14.32
CA PRO A 84 1.43 -0.41 15.53
C PRO A 84 0.08 -0.69 16.19
N GLU A 85 -0.86 0.24 16.12
CA GLU A 85 -2.22 0.11 16.65
C GLU A 85 -3.02 -1.03 16.00
N TYR A 86 -2.84 -1.27 14.71
CA TYR A 86 -3.51 -2.37 14.02
C TYR A 86 -2.78 -3.68 14.27
N ARG A 87 -1.45 -3.66 14.35
CA ARG A 87 -0.65 -4.85 14.70
C ARG A 87 -1.03 -5.39 16.08
N ALA A 88 -1.25 -4.51 17.06
CA ALA A 88 -1.68 -4.89 18.40
C ALA A 88 -3.05 -5.60 18.44
N LEU A 89 -3.88 -5.44 17.41
CA LEU A 89 -5.18 -6.11 17.28
C LEU A 89 -5.07 -7.51 16.67
N THR A 90 -3.90 -7.88 16.13
CA THR A 90 -3.68 -9.15 15.43
C THR A 90 -2.38 -9.84 15.89
N PRO A 91 -2.16 -10.05 17.21
CA PRO A 91 -0.96 -10.72 17.70
C PRO A 91 -0.85 -12.17 17.21
N GLU A 92 -1.98 -12.81 16.89
CA GLU A 92 -2.01 -14.18 16.39
C GLU A 92 -1.36 -14.35 15.00
N LEU A 93 -1.11 -13.25 14.28
CA LEU A 93 -0.51 -13.29 12.95
C LEU A 93 1.02 -13.32 12.98
N GLU A 94 1.71 -13.10 14.10
CA GLU A 94 3.17 -12.95 14.06
C GLU A 94 3.92 -14.24 13.68
N ASP A 95 3.36 -15.40 14.03
CA ASP A 95 4.00 -16.70 13.88
C ASP A 95 3.33 -17.62 12.84
N VAL A 96 2.39 -17.12 12.05
CA VAL A 96 1.67 -17.94 11.05
C VAL A 96 2.59 -18.25 9.86
N ASP A 97 2.48 -19.49 9.35
CA ASP A 97 3.24 -19.99 8.21
C ASP A 97 2.31 -20.37 7.06
N GLY A 98 2.16 -19.47 6.10
CA GLY A 98 1.40 -19.71 4.87
C GLY A 98 2.22 -20.35 3.76
N SER A 99 3.54 -20.54 3.93
CA SER A 99 4.42 -21.05 2.86
C SER A 99 4.09 -22.48 2.40
N LYS A 100 3.27 -23.18 3.18
CA LYS A 100 2.81 -24.55 2.93
C LYS A 100 1.37 -24.62 2.42
N ALA A 101 0.72 -23.48 2.22
CA ALA A 101 -0.63 -23.42 1.69
C ALA A 101 -0.69 -24.09 0.31
N THR A 102 -1.67 -24.96 0.13
CA THR A 102 -1.97 -25.58 -1.15
C THR A 102 -2.59 -24.57 -2.11
N GLU A 103 -2.56 -24.88 -3.42
CA GLU A 103 -3.19 -24.03 -4.44
C GLU A 103 -4.69 -23.78 -4.13
N GLU A 104 -5.39 -24.81 -3.66
CA GLU A 104 -6.79 -24.68 -3.26
C GLU A 104 -6.96 -23.70 -2.09
N GLU A 105 -6.13 -23.77 -1.06
CA GLU A 105 -6.20 -22.84 0.08
C GLU A 105 -5.83 -21.39 -0.32
N LEU A 106 -4.96 -21.21 -1.31
CA LEU A 106 -4.61 -19.88 -1.82
C LEU A 106 -5.83 -19.19 -2.47
N TRP A 107 -6.54 -19.91 -3.35
CA TRP A 107 -7.60 -19.36 -4.21
C TRP A 107 -9.03 -19.54 -3.67
N HIS A 108 -9.24 -20.52 -2.78
CA HIS A 108 -10.51 -20.84 -2.16
C HIS A 108 -10.40 -20.86 -0.62
N PRO A 109 -10.03 -19.74 0.01
CA PRO A 109 -9.93 -19.66 1.46
C PRO A 109 -11.29 -19.81 2.13
N ASP A 110 -11.28 -20.27 3.39
CA ASP A 110 -12.44 -20.21 4.26
C ASP A 110 -12.90 -18.75 4.41
N ALA A 111 -14.21 -18.52 4.35
CA ALA A 111 -14.79 -17.18 4.42
C ALA A 111 -14.45 -16.44 5.74
N SER A 112 -14.17 -17.17 6.83
CA SER A 112 -13.75 -16.59 8.11
C SER A 112 -12.35 -15.96 8.07
N LEU A 113 -11.52 -16.32 7.10
CA LEU A 113 -10.18 -15.73 6.87
C LEU A 113 -10.26 -14.42 6.09
N LEU A 114 -11.40 -14.13 5.47
CA LEU A 114 -11.58 -12.96 4.62
C LEU A 114 -12.26 -11.81 5.37
N PRO A 115 -11.83 -10.55 5.14
CA PRO A 115 -12.54 -9.38 5.64
C PRO A 115 -13.91 -9.27 4.97
N ARG A 116 -14.86 -8.62 5.65
CA ARG A 116 -16.22 -8.44 5.11
C ARG A 116 -16.22 -7.72 3.74
N PRO A 117 -17.03 -8.16 2.77
CA PRO A 117 -17.17 -7.49 1.47
C PRO A 117 -17.79 -6.10 1.63
N MET A 118 -17.57 -5.25 0.62
CA MET A 118 -18.25 -3.96 0.55
C MET A 118 -19.75 -4.15 0.24
N SER A 119 -20.61 -3.33 0.83
CA SER A 119 -22.01 -3.23 0.41
C SER A 119 -22.12 -2.57 -0.97
N GLU A 120 -23.23 -2.79 -1.68
CA GLU A 120 -23.47 -2.15 -2.97
C GLU A 120 -23.41 -0.63 -2.90
N GLU A 121 -23.92 -0.04 -1.81
CA GLU A 121 -23.85 1.40 -1.58
C GLU A 121 -22.41 1.89 -1.41
N GLN A 122 -21.58 1.15 -0.66
CA GLN A 122 -20.16 1.46 -0.49
C GLN A 122 -19.41 1.37 -1.82
N LYS A 123 -19.66 0.32 -2.62
CA LYS A 123 -19.07 0.17 -3.96
C LYS A 123 -19.43 1.34 -4.86
N LYS A 124 -20.72 1.69 -4.93
CA LYS A 124 -21.20 2.81 -5.76
C LYS A 124 -20.56 4.13 -5.36
N LYS A 125 -20.45 4.40 -4.05
CA LYS A 125 -19.78 5.61 -3.54
C LYS A 125 -18.30 5.62 -3.90
N ALA A 126 -17.59 4.50 -3.72
CA ALA A 126 -16.17 4.41 -4.03
C ALA A 126 -15.88 4.57 -5.53
N LEU A 127 -16.68 3.95 -6.40
CA LEU A 127 -16.61 4.12 -7.85
C LEU A 127 -16.86 5.57 -8.28
N ALA A 128 -17.87 6.24 -7.72
CA ALA A 128 -18.14 7.64 -8.01
C ALA A 128 -16.99 8.56 -7.57
N GLN A 129 -16.38 8.29 -6.40
CA GLN A 129 -15.22 9.05 -5.94
C GLN A 129 -14.00 8.86 -6.83
N LEU A 130 -13.75 7.63 -7.29
CA LEU A 130 -12.65 7.33 -8.21
C LEU A 130 -12.83 8.07 -9.54
N ASP A 131 -14.04 8.06 -10.10
CA ASP A 131 -14.36 8.76 -11.34
C ASP A 131 -14.16 10.28 -11.20
N LEU A 132 -14.68 10.88 -10.12
CA LEU A 132 -14.47 12.30 -9.82
C LEU A 132 -12.99 12.66 -9.69
N SER A 133 -12.20 11.83 -9.01
CA SER A 133 -10.76 12.05 -8.85
C SER A 133 -10.00 11.96 -10.17
N SER A 134 -10.41 11.05 -11.05
CA SER A 134 -9.81 10.87 -12.38
C SER A 134 -10.11 12.06 -13.29
N GLN A 135 -11.35 12.56 -13.25
CA GLN A 135 -11.75 13.77 -13.99
C GLN A 135 -11.00 15.02 -13.50
N GLN A 136 -10.77 15.15 -12.19
CA GLN A 136 -10.01 16.28 -11.64
C GLN A 136 -8.54 16.23 -12.07
N LYS A 137 -7.90 15.05 -12.04
CA LYS A 137 -6.53 14.87 -12.53
C LYS A 137 -6.38 15.23 -14.01
N ALA A 138 -7.29 14.72 -14.85
CA ALA A 138 -7.25 15.02 -16.29
C ALA A 138 -7.39 16.53 -16.59
N LYS A 139 -8.23 17.25 -15.83
CA LYS A 139 -8.35 18.71 -15.97
C LYS A 139 -7.12 19.48 -15.49
N ALA A 140 -6.47 19.03 -14.42
CA ALA A 140 -5.24 19.65 -13.93
C ALA A 140 -4.09 19.49 -14.94
N GLU A 141 -3.96 18.31 -15.55
CA GLU A 141 -2.95 18.05 -16.59
C GLU A 141 -3.18 18.85 -17.88
N ASP A 142 -4.44 19.09 -18.27
CA ASP A 142 -4.76 19.90 -19.46
C ASP A 142 -4.48 21.40 -19.23
N MET A 143 -4.68 21.88 -18.00
CA MET A 143 -4.37 23.26 -17.63
C MET A 143 -2.85 23.51 -17.60
N ASP A 144 -2.07 22.58 -17.05
CA ASP A 144 -0.61 22.64 -16.97
C ASP A 144 0.04 22.69 -18.38
N ARG A 145 -0.44 21.87 -19.33
CA ARG A 145 0.03 21.89 -20.73
C ARG A 145 -0.21 23.23 -21.43
N LYS A 146 -1.28 23.93 -21.07
CA LYS A 146 -1.68 25.18 -21.72
C LYS A 146 -0.89 26.39 -21.25
N ASP A 147 -0.34 26.34 -20.04
CA ASP A 147 0.51 27.39 -19.48
C ASP A 147 1.98 27.24 -19.92
N THR A 148 2.47 26.02 -20.18
CA THR A 148 3.83 25.79 -20.73
C THR A 148 4.02 26.24 -22.18
N ASP A 149 2.94 26.33 -22.98
CA ASP A 149 3.00 26.71 -24.41
C ASP A 149 2.96 28.25 -24.62
N LYS A 150 2.69 29.03 -23.56
CA LYS A 150 2.56 30.50 -23.67
C LYS A 150 3.83 31.27 -23.31
N SER A 151 4.89 30.58 -22.89
CA SER A 151 6.18 31.17 -22.48
C SER A 151 7.24 31.26 -23.58
N ASP A 152 6.97 30.80 -24.81
CA ASP A 152 7.92 30.78 -25.93
C ASP A 152 7.51 31.65 -27.14
N VAL A 153 6.83 32.79 -26.91
CA VAL A 153 6.65 33.81 -27.98
C VAL A 153 7.01 35.20 -27.47
N ASP A 154 8.28 35.54 -27.66
CA ASP A 154 8.82 36.92 -27.71
C ASP A 154 8.33 37.65 -28.97
#